data_AF-A0A3B1D1E6-F1
#
_entry.id   AF-A0A3B1D1E6-F1
#
_cell.length_a   1.000
_cell.length_b   1.000
_cell.length_c   1.000
_cell.angle_alpha   90.00
_cell.angle_beta   90.00
_cell.angle_gamma   90.00
#
_symmetry.space_group_name_H-M   'P 1'
#
loop_
_entity.id
_entity.type
_entity.pdbx_description
1 polymer ?
#
loop_
_entity_poly.entity_id
_entity_poly.type
_entity_poly.pdbx_seq_one_letter_code
_entity_poly.pdbx_strand_id
1 'polypeptide(L)'
;MDNPKTEKIDHPYAKENNVEWTEEAWERVKHAPEFVRPGIKKLMVQRTVKRGFKYVTSDFLTEIRNESMMLVSKRVKQFGFEELSMGAFDQAKEKMKESPRKVEVIEEIQDFLALRTDKKDDIIEKFKNYMDVAPTSGMPWSKEAIAKMEKVPPFVLGMAKQTIEARARERGDKMITPDMIEEVFNNIMPASAKEAMGMEVTEEDLKRDEEAANEPEQAPDLQLVWTDEALNHVKRIPISFIRNMAIKRIEQEVIKEGKTEVTEELFQKYRFTF
;
A
#
# COMPACT_ATOMS: atom_id res chain seq x y z
N MET A 1 -13.18 -28.82 -9.86
CA MET A 1 -11.90 -28.13 -9.63
C MET A 1 -11.08 -29.04 -8.73
N ASP A 2 -10.00 -29.61 -9.26
CA ASP A 2 -9.10 -30.44 -8.45
C ASP A 2 -8.43 -29.57 -7.39
N ASN A 3 -8.40 -30.05 -6.15
CA ASN A 3 -7.65 -29.40 -5.09
C ASN A 3 -6.16 -29.44 -5.47
N PRO A 4 -5.42 -28.32 -5.40
CA PRO A 4 -3.99 -28.33 -5.69
C PRO A 4 -3.29 -29.28 -4.73
N LYS A 5 -2.24 -29.96 -5.18
CA LYS A 5 -1.42 -30.80 -4.29
C LYS A 5 -0.75 -29.90 -3.25
N THR A 6 -1.02 -30.17 -1.98
CA THR A 6 -0.56 -29.35 -0.86
C THR A 6 0.33 -30.12 0.10
N GLU A 7 1.32 -29.41 0.64
CA GLU A 7 2.14 -29.86 1.75
C GLU A 7 1.82 -29.04 3.01
N LYS A 8 1.73 -29.74 4.15
CA LYS A 8 1.61 -29.11 5.46
C LYS A 8 2.99 -28.78 5.99
N ILE A 9 3.28 -27.50 6.14
CA ILE A 9 4.54 -27.05 6.72
C ILE A 9 4.46 -27.11 8.24
N ASP A 10 5.55 -27.52 8.87
CA ASP A 10 5.73 -27.42 10.31
C ASP A 10 5.96 -25.95 10.73
N HIS A 11 4.86 -25.22 10.89
CA HIS A 11 4.84 -23.87 11.44
C HIS A 11 3.64 -23.72 12.38
N PRO A 12 3.82 -23.40 13.68
CA PRO A 12 2.73 -23.37 14.66
C PRO A 12 1.54 -22.50 14.22
N TYR A 13 1.82 -21.29 13.75
CA TYR A 13 0.78 -20.35 13.28
C TYR A 13 0.09 -20.80 11.97
N ALA A 14 0.75 -21.61 11.15
CA ALA A 14 0.14 -22.14 9.93
C ALA A 14 -0.85 -23.26 10.27
N LYS A 15 -0.50 -24.11 11.24
CA LYS A 15 -1.39 -25.17 11.75
C LYS A 15 -2.64 -24.58 12.39
N GLU A 16 -2.49 -23.56 13.23
CA GLU A 16 -3.61 -22.88 13.91
C GLU A 16 -4.61 -22.26 12.92
N ASN A 17 -4.12 -21.66 11.84
CA ASN A 17 -4.97 -20.96 10.86
C ASN A 17 -5.35 -21.82 9.63
N ASN A 18 -4.96 -23.10 9.63
CA ASN A 18 -5.16 -24.04 8.54
C ASN A 18 -4.63 -23.51 7.19
N VAL A 19 -3.40 -23.00 7.20
CA VAL A 19 -2.67 -22.53 6.02
C VAL A 19 -1.81 -23.66 5.47
N GLU A 20 -2.01 -23.99 4.20
CA GLU A 20 -1.27 -25.02 3.48
C GLU A 20 -0.43 -24.40 2.35
N TRP A 21 0.59 -25.12 1.89
CA TRP A 21 1.45 -24.66 0.81
C TRP A 21 1.29 -25.56 -0.39
N THR A 22 1.25 -24.98 -1.58
CA THR A 22 1.35 -25.78 -2.82
C THR A 22 2.76 -26.38 -2.94
N GLU A 23 2.86 -27.60 -3.50
CA GLU A 23 4.16 -28.28 -3.72
C GLU A 23 5.14 -27.36 -4.47
N GLU A 24 4.66 -26.69 -5.52
CA GLU A 24 5.46 -25.75 -6.33
C GLU A 24 5.99 -24.57 -5.51
N ALA A 25 5.14 -23.93 -4.70
CA ALA A 25 5.56 -22.81 -3.85
C ALA A 25 6.62 -23.25 -2.85
N TRP A 26 6.44 -24.43 -2.25
CA TRP A 26 7.37 -24.94 -1.26
C TRP A 26 8.72 -25.30 -1.87
N GLU A 27 8.73 -25.92 -3.05
CA GLU A 27 9.96 -26.23 -3.77
C GLU A 27 10.78 -24.97 -4.09
N ARG A 28 10.12 -23.87 -4.47
CA ARG A 28 10.78 -22.56 -4.66
C ARG A 28 11.45 -22.06 -3.39
N VAL A 29 10.85 -22.26 -2.21
CA VAL A 29 11.44 -21.83 -0.93
C VAL A 29 12.65 -22.68 -0.54
N LYS A 30 12.69 -23.97 -0.91
CA LYS A 30 13.87 -24.83 -0.68
C LYS A 30 15.11 -24.31 -1.43
N HIS A 31 14.93 -23.65 -2.57
CA HIS A 31 16.03 -23.05 -3.33
C HIS A 31 16.55 -21.73 -2.73
N ALA A 32 15.85 -21.14 -1.76
CA ALA A 32 16.34 -19.96 -1.05
C ALA A 32 17.47 -20.34 -0.05
N PRO A 33 18.41 -19.42 0.25
CA PRO A 33 19.44 -19.64 1.27
C PRO A 33 18.85 -19.94 2.64
N GLU A 34 19.50 -20.80 3.42
CA GLU A 34 18.96 -21.33 4.69
C GLU A 34 18.56 -20.20 5.66
N PHE A 35 19.42 -19.20 5.84
CA PHE A 35 19.20 -18.07 6.74
C PHE A 35 17.95 -17.24 6.40
N VAL A 36 17.46 -17.28 5.15
CA VAL A 36 16.27 -16.54 4.69
C VAL A 36 14.98 -17.35 4.86
N ARG A 37 15.05 -18.69 4.80
CA ARG A 37 13.86 -19.58 4.78
C ARG A 37 12.94 -19.37 6.00
N PRO A 38 13.41 -19.26 7.26
CA PRO A 38 12.54 -19.01 8.40
C PRO A 38 11.75 -17.70 8.27
N GLY A 39 12.39 -16.66 7.74
CA GLY A 39 11.75 -15.37 7.47
C GLY A 39 10.64 -15.47 6.43
N ILE A 40 10.89 -16.18 5.33
CA ILE A 40 9.89 -16.43 4.27
C ILE A 40 8.68 -17.17 4.85
N LYS A 41 8.89 -18.28 5.57
CA LYS A 41 7.79 -19.05 6.17
C LYS A 41 6.92 -18.18 7.07
N LYS A 42 7.55 -17.43 7.98
CA LYS A 42 6.85 -16.54 8.92
C LYS A 42 6.03 -15.49 8.17
N LEU A 43 6.66 -14.78 7.22
CA LEU A 43 6.03 -13.71 6.47
C LEU A 43 4.85 -14.21 5.63
N MET A 44 5.04 -15.31 4.89
CA MET A 44 4.01 -15.85 4.02
C MET A 44 2.78 -16.30 4.80
N VAL A 45 2.96 -17.01 5.92
CA VAL A 45 1.82 -17.43 6.75
C VAL A 45 1.08 -16.21 7.30
N GLN A 46 1.78 -15.21 7.82
CA GLN A 46 1.15 -13.98 8.31
C GLN A 46 0.32 -13.27 7.23
N ARG A 47 0.84 -13.17 6.01
CA ARG A 47 0.16 -12.51 4.89
C ARG A 47 -1.02 -13.32 4.36
N THR A 48 -0.89 -14.64 4.31
CA THR A 48 -1.94 -15.56 3.88
C THR A 48 -3.16 -15.44 4.79
N VAL A 49 -2.94 -15.55 6.12
CA VAL A 49 -4.01 -15.39 7.12
C VAL A 49 -4.65 -14.02 7.03
N LYS A 50 -3.83 -12.97 6.93
CA LYS A 50 -4.32 -11.60 6.88
C LYS A 50 -5.20 -11.33 5.65
N ARG A 51 -4.88 -11.92 4.50
CA ARG A 51 -5.67 -11.79 3.27
C ARG A 51 -6.82 -12.79 3.15
N GLY A 52 -7.02 -13.62 4.18
CA GLY A 52 -8.08 -14.63 4.19
C GLY A 52 -7.82 -15.81 3.25
N PHE A 53 -6.60 -15.96 2.73
CA PHE A 53 -6.23 -17.10 1.90
C PHE A 53 -6.01 -18.35 2.76
N LYS A 54 -6.16 -19.52 2.14
CA LYS A 54 -5.86 -20.83 2.76
C LYS A 54 -4.61 -21.50 2.20
N TYR A 55 -4.19 -21.10 1.00
CA TYR A 55 -3.06 -21.71 0.30
C TYR A 55 -1.98 -20.69 -0.04
N VAL A 56 -0.73 -21.05 0.22
CA VAL A 56 0.43 -20.32 -0.29
C VAL A 56 0.79 -20.88 -1.67
N THR A 57 0.58 -20.04 -2.68
CA THR A 57 0.83 -20.38 -4.09
C THR A 57 2.13 -19.78 -4.61
N SER A 58 2.58 -20.28 -5.76
CA SER A 58 3.77 -19.78 -6.47
C SER A 58 3.62 -18.30 -6.86
N ASP A 59 2.44 -17.89 -7.29
CA ASP A 59 2.13 -16.50 -7.63
C ASP A 59 2.13 -15.61 -6.39
N PHE A 60 1.55 -16.10 -5.29
CA PHE A 60 1.52 -15.35 -4.04
C PHE A 60 2.93 -15.12 -3.47
N LEU A 61 3.85 -16.07 -3.64
CA LEU A 61 5.27 -15.85 -3.31
C LEU A 61 5.89 -14.72 -4.14
N THR A 62 5.58 -14.68 -5.44
CA THR A 62 6.07 -13.62 -6.34
C THR A 62 5.54 -12.25 -5.92
N GLU A 63 4.24 -12.17 -5.59
CA GLU A 63 3.58 -10.95 -5.12
C GLU A 63 4.22 -10.42 -3.84
N ILE A 64 4.31 -11.26 -2.80
CA ILE A 64 4.90 -10.87 -1.50
C ILE A 64 6.40 -10.54 -1.63
N ARG A 65 7.13 -11.23 -2.52
CA ARG A 65 8.51 -10.87 -2.85
C ARG A 65 8.58 -9.46 -3.41
N ASN A 66 7.76 -9.12 -4.41
CA ASN A 66 7.75 -7.80 -5.02
C ASN A 66 7.39 -6.70 -4.00
N GLU A 67 6.40 -6.94 -3.14
CA GLU A 67 6.09 -6.07 -2.00
C GLU A 67 7.30 -5.85 -1.08
N SER A 68 7.97 -6.94 -0.70
CA SER A 68 9.12 -6.89 0.20
C SER A 68 10.27 -6.12 -0.44
N MET A 69 10.51 -6.30 -1.74
CA MET A 69 11.52 -5.55 -2.49
C MET A 69 11.22 -4.06 -2.50
N MET A 70 9.98 -3.66 -2.75
CA MET A 70 9.57 -2.24 -2.69
C MET A 70 9.79 -1.61 -1.32
N LEU A 71 9.45 -2.33 -0.24
CA LEU A 71 9.68 -1.87 1.13
C LEU A 71 11.17 -1.73 1.46
N VAL A 72 11.98 -2.67 0.97
CA VAL A 72 13.44 -2.61 1.09
C VAL A 72 13.98 -1.41 0.32
N SER A 73 13.61 -1.22 -0.95
CA SER A 73 14.06 -0.09 -1.78
C SER A 73 13.70 1.27 -1.16
N LYS A 74 12.48 1.40 -0.64
CA LYS A 74 12.08 2.59 0.11
C LYS A 74 12.99 2.83 1.33
N ARG A 75 13.28 1.77 2.10
CA ARG A 75 14.14 1.88 3.29
C ARG A 75 15.58 2.24 2.92
N VAL A 76 16.11 1.67 1.84
CA VAL A 76 17.44 2.00 1.30
C VAL A 76 17.52 3.48 0.92
N LYS A 77 16.51 4.01 0.21
CA LYS A 77 16.40 5.45 -0.08
C LYS A 77 16.31 6.32 1.18
N GLN A 78 15.56 5.89 2.19
CA GLN A 78 15.45 6.61 3.47
C GLN A 78 16.78 6.68 4.24
N PHE A 79 17.67 5.70 4.01
CA PHE A 79 19.03 5.74 4.56
C PHE A 79 20.00 6.61 3.76
N GLY A 80 19.55 7.23 2.65
CA GLY A 80 20.36 8.10 1.79
C GLY A 80 21.15 7.35 0.72
N PHE A 81 20.81 6.08 0.45
CA PHE A 81 21.47 5.31 -0.59
C PHE A 81 20.65 5.31 -1.88
N GLU A 82 21.30 5.65 -2.98
CA GLU A 82 20.71 5.58 -4.33
C GLU A 82 21.00 4.23 -5.01
N GLU A 83 22.08 3.56 -4.60
CA GLU A 83 22.47 2.25 -5.13
C GLU A 83 22.92 1.29 -4.02
N LEU A 84 22.87 -0.01 -4.31
CA LEU A 84 23.38 -1.06 -3.43
C LEU A 84 24.89 -1.18 -3.61
N SER A 85 25.67 -0.64 -2.66
CA SER A 85 27.13 -0.70 -2.68
C SER A 85 27.68 -1.48 -1.48
N MET A 86 28.90 -2.00 -1.58
CA MET A 86 29.52 -2.73 -0.46
C MET A 86 29.72 -1.83 0.78
N GLY A 87 29.90 -0.52 0.60
CA GLY A 87 29.99 0.44 1.71
C GLY A 87 28.67 0.68 2.45
N ALA A 88 27.52 0.28 1.88
CA ALA A 88 26.23 0.35 2.58
C ALA A 88 26.14 -0.68 3.72
N PHE A 89 26.86 -1.81 3.64
CA PHE A 89 26.83 -2.83 4.68
C PHE A 89 27.52 -2.38 5.97
N ASP A 90 28.60 -1.60 5.88
CA ASP A 90 29.29 -1.09 7.08
C ASP A 90 28.43 -0.07 7.83
N GLN A 91 27.79 0.84 7.10
CA GLN A 91 26.81 1.77 7.68
C GLN A 91 25.59 1.03 8.25
N ALA A 92 25.14 -0.05 7.61
CA ALA A 92 24.05 -0.87 8.13
C ALA A 92 24.43 -1.57 9.45
N LYS A 93 25.66 -2.11 9.56
CA LYS A 93 26.17 -2.72 10.80
C LYS A 93 26.22 -1.68 11.93
N GLU A 94 26.75 -0.48 11.65
CA GLU A 94 26.82 0.58 12.65
C GLU A 94 25.43 0.98 13.17
N LYS A 95 24.45 1.14 12.28
CA LYS A 95 23.07 1.50 12.66
C LYS A 95 22.33 0.36 13.36
N MET A 96 22.75 -0.89 13.19
CA MET A 96 22.13 -2.08 13.80
C MET A 96 22.94 -2.61 14.99
N LYS A 97 23.95 -1.89 15.48
CA LYS A 97 24.84 -2.29 16.57
C LYS A 97 24.14 -2.74 17.86
N GLU A 98 22.93 -2.24 18.11
CA GLU A 98 22.12 -2.59 19.28
C GLU A 98 21.57 -4.02 19.22
N SER A 99 21.61 -4.69 18.06
CA SER A 99 21.07 -6.03 17.87
C SER A 99 22.14 -6.99 17.34
N PRO A 100 22.78 -7.79 18.20
CA PRO A 100 23.86 -8.71 17.81
C PRO A 100 23.45 -9.64 16.65
N ARG A 101 22.27 -10.25 16.74
CA ARG A 101 21.72 -11.12 15.69
C ARG A 101 21.60 -10.43 14.33
N LYS A 102 21.28 -9.13 14.27
CA LYS A 102 21.17 -8.43 12.98
C LYS A 102 22.54 -8.18 12.36
N VAL A 103 23.55 -7.92 13.19
CA VAL A 103 24.93 -7.75 12.74
C VAL A 103 25.47 -9.06 12.16
N GLU A 104 25.27 -10.18 12.86
CA GLU A 104 25.63 -11.52 12.38
C GLU A 104 24.98 -11.83 11.02
N VAL A 105 23.67 -11.56 10.87
CA VAL A 105 22.97 -11.76 9.59
C VAL A 105 23.53 -10.86 8.48
N ILE A 106 23.97 -9.63 8.80
CA ILE A 106 24.62 -8.77 7.81
C ILE A 106 25.94 -9.39 7.34
N GLU A 107 26.74 -9.93 8.26
CA GLU A 107 28.01 -10.60 7.94
C GLU A 107 27.77 -11.86 7.09
N GLU A 108 26.81 -12.71 7.45
CA GLU A 108 26.41 -13.87 6.63
C GLU A 108 26.02 -13.47 5.20
N ILE A 109 25.31 -12.34 5.04
CA ILE A 109 24.95 -11.81 3.72
C ILE A 109 26.19 -11.35 2.96
N GLN A 110 27.13 -10.65 3.62
CA GLN A 110 28.37 -10.20 2.99
C GLN A 110 29.20 -11.40 2.50
N ASP A 111 29.38 -12.41 3.34
CA ASP A 111 30.11 -13.64 3.00
C ASP A 111 29.43 -14.40 1.86
N PHE A 112 28.10 -14.55 1.93
CA PHE A 112 27.33 -15.19 0.88
C PHE A 112 27.45 -14.48 -0.48
N LEU A 113 27.47 -13.14 -0.48
CA LEU A 113 27.65 -12.35 -1.69
C LEU A 113 29.09 -12.41 -2.22
N ALA A 114 30.10 -12.45 -1.34
CA ALA A 114 31.50 -12.58 -1.72
C ALA A 114 31.82 -13.94 -2.39
N LEU A 115 31.12 -15.00 -1.96
CA LEU A 115 31.25 -16.34 -2.55
C LEU A 115 30.60 -16.49 -3.93
N ARG A 116 29.76 -15.53 -4.34
CA ARG A 116 29.16 -15.55 -5.69
C ARG A 116 30.14 -14.99 -6.71
N THR A 117 30.68 -15.87 -7.56
CA THR A 117 31.53 -15.50 -8.69
C THR A 117 30.75 -14.90 -9.86
N ASP A 118 29.47 -15.26 -10.01
CA ASP A 118 28.60 -14.74 -11.06
C ASP A 118 27.78 -13.56 -10.57
N LYS A 119 28.16 -12.35 -11.00
CA LYS A 119 27.27 -11.19 -10.91
C LYS A 119 26.10 -11.43 -11.84
N LYS A 120 24.97 -11.77 -11.24
CA LYS A 120 23.67 -11.80 -11.92
C LYS A 120 23.21 -10.37 -12.13
N ASP A 121 23.69 -9.74 -13.21
CA ASP A 121 23.38 -8.36 -13.57
C ASP A 121 21.86 -8.12 -13.67
N ASP A 122 21.09 -9.15 -14.03
CA ASP A 122 19.64 -9.12 -14.07
C ASP A 122 19.00 -8.85 -12.69
N ILE A 123 19.62 -9.30 -11.60
CA ILE A 123 19.15 -9.04 -10.23
C ILE A 123 19.41 -7.59 -9.85
N ILE A 124 20.57 -7.05 -10.23
CA ILE A 124 20.92 -5.64 -9.98
C ILE A 124 19.98 -4.74 -10.75
N GLU A 125 19.72 -5.04 -12.03
CA GLU A 125 18.77 -4.29 -12.86
C GLU A 125 17.34 -4.35 -12.31
N LYS A 126 16.87 -5.52 -11.88
CA LYS A 126 15.57 -5.65 -11.20
C LYS A 126 15.52 -4.83 -9.91
N PHE A 127 16.62 -4.78 -9.15
CA PHE A 127 16.68 -3.95 -7.94
C PHE A 127 16.67 -2.46 -8.25
N LYS A 128 17.44 -2.01 -9.24
CA LYS A 128 17.43 -0.62 -9.73
C LYS A 128 16.02 -0.19 -10.13
N ASN A 129 15.32 -1.07 -10.86
CA ASN A 129 13.92 -0.88 -11.21
C ASN A 129 12.98 -0.66 -10.01
N TYR A 130 13.23 -1.29 -8.86
CA TYR A 130 12.48 -1.04 -7.63
C TYR A 130 12.92 0.25 -6.95
N MET A 131 14.22 0.56 -6.97
CA MET A 131 14.75 1.82 -6.45
C MET A 131 14.13 2.99 -7.19
N ASP A 132 14.06 2.99 -8.51
CA ASP A 132 13.52 4.11 -9.30
C ASP A 132 12.08 4.47 -8.89
N VAL A 133 11.24 3.45 -8.73
CA VAL A 133 9.81 3.63 -8.43
C VAL A 133 9.49 3.70 -6.93
N ALA A 134 10.43 3.34 -6.05
CA ALA A 134 10.22 3.42 -4.62
C ALA A 134 10.20 4.88 -4.16
N PRO A 135 9.16 5.33 -3.45
CA PRO A 135 9.09 6.71 -2.97
C PRO A 135 9.93 6.86 -1.68
N THR A 136 10.48 8.05 -1.46
CA THR A 136 11.20 8.40 -0.21
C THR A 136 10.25 8.56 0.99
N SER A 137 9.02 9.00 0.73
CA SER A 137 7.95 9.19 1.72
C SER A 137 6.61 8.68 1.18
N GLY A 138 5.62 8.40 2.05
CA GLY A 138 4.32 7.84 1.65
C GLY A 138 4.34 6.32 1.44
N MET A 139 3.20 5.73 1.05
CA MET A 139 3.12 4.29 0.79
C MET A 139 3.78 3.95 -0.56
N PRO A 140 4.55 2.85 -0.72
CA PRO A 140 5.04 2.44 -2.04
C PRO A 140 3.88 1.99 -2.94
N TRP A 141 3.98 2.30 -4.23
CA TRP A 141 3.01 1.90 -5.26
C TRP A 141 3.68 0.92 -6.21
N SER A 142 2.96 -0.13 -6.62
CA SER A 142 3.43 -1.00 -7.70
C SER A 142 3.52 -0.23 -9.02
N LYS A 143 4.38 -0.69 -9.94
CA LYS A 143 4.53 -0.09 -11.27
C LYS A 143 3.20 -0.02 -12.03
N GLU A 144 2.45 -1.11 -11.98
CA GLU A 144 1.12 -1.20 -12.59
C GLU A 144 0.12 -0.21 -11.96
N ALA A 145 0.19 -0.02 -10.63
CA ALA A 145 -0.66 0.95 -9.94
C ALA A 145 -0.30 2.39 -10.34
N ILE A 146 0.98 2.72 -10.47
CA ILE A 146 1.43 4.03 -10.96
C ILE A 146 0.91 4.27 -12.38
N ALA A 147 1.07 3.30 -13.28
CA ALA A 147 0.60 3.41 -14.66
C ALA A 147 -0.93 3.58 -14.77
N LYS A 148 -1.71 2.99 -13.85
CA LYS A 148 -3.15 3.26 -13.76
C LYS A 148 -3.44 4.68 -13.28
N MET A 149 -2.71 5.16 -12.27
CA MET A 149 -2.87 6.52 -11.76
C MET A 149 -2.49 7.58 -12.79
N GLU A 150 -1.54 7.34 -13.69
CA GLU A 150 -1.17 8.29 -14.75
C GLU A 150 -2.33 8.60 -15.72
N LYS A 151 -3.29 7.68 -15.85
CA LYS A 151 -4.50 7.86 -16.68
C LYS A 151 -5.60 8.65 -15.97
N VAL A 152 -5.46 8.90 -14.67
CA VAL A 152 -6.47 9.57 -13.86
C VAL A 152 -6.35 11.08 -14.07
N PRO A 153 -7.46 11.80 -14.33
CA PRO A 153 -7.43 13.23 -14.52
C PRO A 153 -6.83 14.01 -13.34
N PRO A 154 -6.06 15.09 -13.59
CA PRO A 154 -5.35 15.83 -12.53
C PRO A 154 -6.21 16.30 -11.36
N PHE A 155 -7.47 16.68 -11.61
CA PHE A 155 -8.38 17.18 -10.57
C PHE A 155 -8.84 16.08 -9.59
N VAL A 156 -8.73 14.79 -9.95
CA VAL A 156 -9.07 13.64 -9.09
C VAL A 156 -7.82 13.01 -8.47
N LEU A 157 -6.62 13.25 -9.04
CA LEU A 157 -5.38 12.57 -8.65
C LEU A 157 -5.05 12.67 -7.16
N GLY A 158 -5.08 13.88 -6.59
CA GLY A 158 -4.76 14.09 -5.17
C GLY A 158 -5.71 13.32 -4.25
N MET A 159 -7.01 13.44 -4.53
CA MET A 159 -8.08 12.73 -3.82
C MET A 159 -7.93 11.22 -3.93
N ALA A 160 -7.85 10.68 -5.16
CA ALA A 160 -7.73 9.25 -5.39
C ALA A 160 -6.49 8.68 -4.67
N LYS A 161 -5.33 9.34 -4.79
CA LYS A 161 -4.10 8.90 -4.12
C LYS A 161 -4.28 8.80 -2.60
N GLN A 162 -4.87 9.81 -1.98
CA GLN A 162 -5.10 9.82 -0.54
C GLN A 162 -6.08 8.73 -0.09
N THR A 163 -7.20 8.57 -0.81
CA THR A 163 -8.18 7.55 -0.43
C THR A 163 -7.62 6.14 -0.59
N ILE A 164 -6.89 5.88 -1.67
CA ILE A 164 -6.22 4.59 -1.89
C ILE A 164 -5.21 4.31 -0.78
N GLU A 165 -4.38 5.29 -0.42
CA GLU A 165 -3.40 5.13 0.67
C GLU A 165 -4.05 4.97 2.05
N ALA A 166 -5.16 5.69 2.32
CA ALA A 166 -5.91 5.56 3.57
C ALA A 166 -6.51 4.16 3.70
N ARG A 167 -7.20 3.69 2.66
CA ARG A 167 -7.83 2.37 2.65
C ARG A 167 -6.83 1.24 2.72
N ALA A 168 -5.70 1.36 2.02
CA ALA A 168 -4.60 0.41 2.15
C ALA A 168 -4.02 0.39 3.56
N ARG A 169 -3.91 1.55 4.23
CA ARG A 169 -3.43 1.64 5.62
C ARG A 169 -4.44 1.04 6.61
N GLU A 170 -5.73 1.21 6.41
CA GLU A 170 -6.80 0.60 7.23
C GLU A 170 -6.80 -0.93 7.10
N ARG A 171 -6.69 -1.45 5.87
CA ARG A 171 -6.47 -2.89 5.62
C ARG A 171 -5.08 -3.35 6.11
N GLY A 172 -4.19 -2.40 6.41
CA GLY A 172 -2.80 -2.59 6.83
C GLY A 172 -1.93 -3.22 5.74
N ASP A 173 -2.30 -3.03 4.49
CA ASP A 173 -1.47 -3.29 3.34
C ASP A 173 -0.24 -2.37 3.38
N LYS A 174 0.84 -2.84 2.76
CA LYS A 174 2.15 -2.17 2.82
C LYS A 174 2.57 -1.55 1.50
N MET A 175 1.82 -1.83 0.43
CA MET A 175 2.05 -1.36 -0.93
C MET A 175 0.70 -1.25 -1.63
N ILE A 176 0.57 -0.25 -2.50
CA ILE A 176 -0.62 -0.07 -3.36
C ILE A 176 -0.51 -0.93 -4.61
N THR A 177 -1.54 -1.74 -4.83
CA THR A 177 -1.68 -2.63 -5.97
C THR A 177 -2.81 -2.16 -6.90
N PRO A 178 -2.85 -2.61 -8.16
CA PRO A 178 -3.79 -2.10 -9.18
C PRO A 178 -5.26 -2.44 -8.90
N ASP A 179 -5.52 -3.47 -8.11
CA ASP A 179 -6.83 -3.89 -7.61
C ASP A 179 -7.39 -2.91 -6.56
N MET A 180 -6.53 -2.35 -5.69
CA MET A 180 -6.93 -1.32 -4.73
C MET A 180 -7.38 -0.03 -5.42
N ILE A 181 -6.70 0.30 -6.53
CA ILE A 181 -7.09 1.40 -7.41
C ILE A 181 -8.51 1.14 -7.92
N GLU A 182 -8.76 0.01 -8.57
CA GLU A 182 -10.07 -0.33 -9.12
C GLU A 182 -11.18 -0.33 -8.07
N GLU A 183 -10.93 -0.91 -6.89
CA GLU A 183 -11.88 -0.90 -5.77
C GLU A 183 -12.30 0.53 -5.39
N VAL A 184 -11.33 1.43 -5.26
CA VAL A 184 -11.59 2.84 -4.91
C VAL A 184 -12.30 3.55 -6.06
N PHE A 185 -11.82 3.38 -7.28
CA PHE A 185 -12.37 4.05 -8.46
C PHE A 185 -13.81 3.61 -8.74
N ASN A 186 -14.12 2.32 -8.58
CA ASN A 186 -15.48 1.81 -8.69
C ASN A 186 -16.40 2.35 -7.60
N ASN A 187 -15.87 2.73 -6.43
CA ASN A 187 -16.66 3.20 -5.30
C ASN A 187 -16.80 4.72 -5.19
N ILE A 188 -15.93 5.49 -5.85
CA ILE A 188 -15.82 6.94 -5.63
C ILE A 188 -16.07 7.76 -6.87
N MET A 189 -15.74 7.25 -8.07
CA MET A 189 -15.97 8.05 -9.27
C MET A 189 -17.45 8.02 -9.64
N PRO A 190 -18.08 9.21 -9.79
CA PRO A 190 -19.41 9.29 -10.35
C PRO A 190 -19.41 8.83 -11.81
N ALA A 191 -20.57 8.39 -12.29
CA ALA A 191 -20.78 7.93 -13.66
C ALA A 191 -20.31 8.98 -14.69
N SER A 192 -20.57 10.27 -14.41
CA SER A 192 -20.10 11.39 -15.25
C SER A 192 -18.58 11.49 -15.37
N ALA A 193 -17.83 11.17 -14.31
CA ALA A 193 -16.36 11.15 -14.35
C ALA A 193 -15.82 9.91 -15.06
N LYS A 194 -16.48 8.75 -14.91
CA LYS A 194 -16.18 7.52 -15.65
C LYS A 194 -16.34 7.73 -17.16
N GLU A 195 -17.44 8.35 -17.57
CA GLU A 195 -17.73 8.67 -18.97
C GLU A 195 -16.69 9.64 -19.56
N ALA A 196 -16.34 10.71 -18.85
CA ALA A 196 -15.33 11.68 -19.27
C ALA A 196 -13.92 11.07 -19.45
N MET A 197 -13.66 9.94 -18.79
CA MET A 197 -12.42 9.17 -18.89
C MET A 197 -12.48 8.04 -19.93
N GLY A 198 -13.61 7.87 -20.63
CA GLY A 198 -13.81 6.77 -21.58
C GLY A 198 -13.85 5.39 -20.92
N MET A 199 -14.18 5.33 -19.63
CA MET A 199 -14.45 4.07 -18.93
C MET A 199 -15.92 3.67 -19.11
N GLU A 200 -16.19 2.37 -19.07
CA GLU A 200 -17.55 1.86 -19.12
C GLU A 200 -18.32 2.32 -17.87
N VAL A 201 -19.43 3.01 -18.11
CA VAL A 201 -20.41 3.35 -17.09
C VAL A 201 -21.38 2.19 -16.98
N THR A 202 -21.45 1.57 -15.82
CA THR A 202 -22.39 0.47 -15.57
C THR A 202 -23.74 1.01 -15.08
N GLU A 203 -24.81 0.22 -15.22
CA GLU A 203 -26.11 0.55 -14.63
C GLU A 203 -26.03 0.68 -13.10
N GLU A 204 -25.14 -0.08 -12.45
CA GLU A 204 -24.86 0.04 -11.01
C GLU A 204 -24.24 1.40 -10.65
N ASP A 205 -23.40 1.97 -11.51
CA ASP A 205 -22.81 3.30 -11.30
C ASP A 205 -23.86 4.41 -11.39
N LEU A 206 -24.74 4.35 -12.40
CA LEU A 206 -25.84 5.29 -12.56
C LEU A 206 -26.81 5.20 -11.37
N LYS A 207 -27.15 3.98 -10.95
CA LYS A 207 -28.04 3.75 -9.82
C LYS A 207 -27.42 4.21 -8.52
N ARG A 208 -26.11 4.05 -8.32
CA ARG A 208 -25.40 4.59 -7.16
C ARG A 208 -25.39 6.12 -7.17
N ASP A 209 -25.16 6.76 -8.32
CA ASP A 209 -25.23 8.22 -8.43
C ASP A 209 -26.65 8.73 -8.11
N GLU A 210 -27.70 8.03 -8.57
CA GLU A 210 -29.10 8.32 -8.24
C GLU A 210 -29.44 8.05 -6.77
N GLU A 211 -28.96 6.95 -6.18
CA GLU A 211 -29.14 6.61 -4.77
C GLU A 211 -28.39 7.61 -3.87
N ALA A 212 -27.17 8.00 -4.23
CA ALA A 212 -26.41 9.03 -3.53
C ALA A 212 -27.07 10.42 -3.63
N ALA A 213 -27.77 10.70 -4.75
CA ALA A 213 -28.57 11.92 -4.89
C ALA A 213 -29.88 11.89 -4.07
N ASN A 214 -30.40 10.69 -3.77
CA ASN A 214 -31.67 10.48 -3.07
C ASN A 214 -31.51 10.03 -1.59
N GLU A 215 -30.30 9.73 -1.13
CA GLU A 215 -30.02 9.39 0.27
C GLU A 215 -30.32 10.58 1.18
N PRO A 216 -31.10 10.40 2.26
CA PRO A 216 -31.32 11.47 3.23
C PRO A 216 -29.99 11.85 3.89
N GLU A 217 -29.72 13.15 4.01
CA GLU A 217 -28.49 13.69 4.60
C GLU A 217 -28.16 13.02 5.95
N GLN A 218 -27.21 12.09 5.96
CA GLN A 218 -26.59 11.66 7.19
C GLN A 218 -25.70 12.80 7.69
N ALA A 219 -25.89 13.17 8.96
CA ALA A 219 -25.11 14.22 9.58
C ALA A 219 -23.61 13.87 9.45
N PRO A 220 -22.78 14.81 8.99
CA PRO A 220 -21.34 14.57 8.91
C PRO A 220 -20.77 14.24 10.29
N ASP A 221 -19.79 13.33 10.31
CA ASP A 221 -19.01 13.02 11.52
C ASP A 221 -17.96 14.12 11.74
N LEU A 222 -18.29 15.09 12.60
CA LEU A 222 -17.46 16.27 12.91
C LEU A 222 -16.65 16.01 14.18
N GLN A 223 -15.33 16.16 14.11
CA GLN A 223 -14.45 16.08 15.29
C GLN A 223 -14.19 17.44 15.91
N LEU A 224 -14.26 18.51 15.11
CA LEU A 224 -14.10 19.90 15.56
C LEU A 224 -15.45 20.63 15.56
N VAL A 225 -15.48 21.79 16.19
CA VAL A 225 -16.62 22.72 16.07
C VAL A 225 -16.50 23.45 14.73
N TRP A 226 -17.58 23.49 13.96
CA TRP A 226 -17.64 24.20 12.68
C TRP A 226 -18.58 25.39 12.81
N THR A 227 -18.22 26.51 12.18
CA THR A 227 -19.16 27.62 12.01
C THR A 227 -20.27 27.21 11.03
N ASP A 228 -21.46 27.79 11.20
CA ASP A 228 -22.61 27.50 10.34
C ASP A 228 -22.32 27.79 8.85
N GLU A 229 -21.49 28.81 8.59
CA GLU A 229 -21.04 29.20 7.24
C GLU A 229 -20.15 28.12 6.60
N ALA A 230 -19.10 27.68 7.29
CA ALA A 230 -18.18 26.65 6.80
C ALA A 230 -18.89 25.30 6.62
N LEU A 231 -19.78 24.96 7.56
CA LEU A 231 -20.60 23.74 7.50
C LEU A 231 -21.53 23.76 6.28
N ASN A 232 -22.15 24.90 5.98
CA ASN A 232 -23.03 25.06 4.82
C ASN A 232 -22.29 24.89 3.49
N HIS A 233 -21.04 25.30 3.40
CA HIS A 233 -20.22 25.07 2.21
C HIS A 233 -19.97 23.58 1.95
N VAL A 234 -19.67 22.83 3.02
CA VAL A 234 -19.46 21.39 2.95
C VAL A 234 -20.77 20.66 2.61
N LYS A 235 -21.91 21.06 3.18
CA LYS A 235 -23.22 20.48 2.86
C LYS A 235 -23.61 20.58 1.38
N ARG A 236 -23.08 21.57 0.64
CA ARG A 236 -23.30 21.69 -0.80
C ARG A 236 -22.61 20.61 -1.63
N ILE A 237 -21.71 19.83 -1.05
CA ILE A 237 -21.06 18.69 -1.71
C ILE A 237 -22.07 17.53 -1.74
N PRO A 238 -22.67 17.19 -2.89
CA PRO A 238 -23.75 16.20 -2.95
C PRO A 238 -23.29 14.80 -2.57
N ILE A 239 -22.02 14.47 -2.82
CA ILE A 239 -21.46 13.15 -2.55
C ILE A 239 -21.03 13.07 -1.08
N SER A 240 -21.76 12.30 -0.27
CA SER A 240 -21.55 12.11 1.18
C SER A 240 -20.12 11.69 1.54
N PHE A 241 -19.51 10.83 0.73
CA PHE A 241 -18.14 10.41 0.89
C PHE A 241 -17.14 11.57 0.73
N ILE A 242 -17.26 12.37 -0.34
CA ILE A 242 -16.39 13.53 -0.61
C ILE A 242 -16.59 14.58 0.49
N ARG A 243 -17.84 14.77 0.94
CA ARG A 243 -18.21 15.65 2.04
C ARG A 243 -17.46 15.28 3.32
N ASN A 244 -17.56 14.02 3.76
CA ASN A 244 -16.91 13.53 4.99
C ASN A 244 -15.38 13.56 4.89
N MET A 245 -14.82 13.31 3.71
CA MET A 245 -13.38 13.38 3.51
C MET A 245 -12.86 14.83 3.52
N ALA A 246 -13.58 15.77 2.90
CA ALA A 246 -13.27 17.20 2.96
C ALA A 246 -13.28 17.72 4.40
N ILE A 247 -14.27 17.30 5.19
CA ILE A 247 -14.36 17.61 6.63
C ILE A 247 -13.10 17.13 7.36
N LYS A 248 -12.80 15.83 7.28
CA LYS A 248 -11.63 15.26 7.95
C LYS A 248 -10.33 15.96 7.57
N ARG A 249 -10.19 16.37 6.30
CA ARG A 249 -8.97 17.04 5.82
C ARG A 249 -8.84 18.45 6.38
N ILE A 250 -9.92 19.23 6.34
CA ILE A 250 -9.94 20.58 6.88
C ILE A 250 -9.71 20.53 8.39
N GLU A 251 -10.34 19.59 9.11
CA GLU A 251 -10.09 19.38 10.54
C GLU A 251 -8.62 19.03 10.82
N GLN A 252 -8.00 18.15 10.02
CA GLN A 252 -6.58 17.84 10.17
C GLN A 252 -5.65 19.06 10.01
N GLU A 253 -5.88 19.90 9.01
CA GLU A 253 -5.06 21.10 8.81
C GLU A 253 -5.30 22.15 9.90
N VAL A 254 -6.54 22.28 10.38
CA VAL A 254 -6.90 23.14 11.51
C VAL A 254 -6.26 22.66 12.81
N ILE A 255 -6.24 21.34 13.06
CA ILE A 255 -5.55 20.72 14.20
C ILE A 255 -4.04 20.97 14.12
N LYS A 256 -3.43 20.89 12.93
CA LYS A 256 -2.00 21.20 12.75
C LYS A 256 -1.67 22.67 13.06
N GLU A 257 -2.59 23.59 12.79
CA GLU A 257 -2.46 24.99 13.22
C GLU A 257 -2.72 25.20 14.73
N GLY A 258 -3.04 24.14 15.48
CA GLY A 258 -3.34 24.20 16.91
C GLY A 258 -4.71 24.79 17.23
N LYS A 259 -5.63 24.82 16.25
CA LYS A 259 -6.98 25.37 16.40
C LYS A 259 -7.99 24.24 16.60
N THR A 260 -9.06 24.54 17.32
CA THR A 260 -10.13 23.58 17.66
C THR A 260 -11.46 23.90 16.99
N GLU A 261 -11.48 24.93 16.16
CA GLU A 261 -12.66 25.43 15.47
C GLU A 261 -12.34 25.69 13.99
N VAL A 262 -13.23 25.24 13.11
CA VAL A 262 -13.17 25.49 11.67
C VAL A 262 -14.01 26.72 11.36
N THR A 263 -13.33 27.86 11.22
CA THR A 263 -13.94 29.13 10.77
C THR A 263 -14.02 29.21 9.25
N GLU A 264 -14.82 30.13 8.72
CA GLU A 264 -14.94 30.36 7.27
C GLU A 264 -13.58 30.71 6.64
N GLU A 265 -12.73 31.49 7.31
CA GLU A 265 -11.39 31.80 6.81
C GLU A 265 -10.51 30.55 6.68
N LEU A 266 -10.58 29.65 7.66
CA LEU A 266 -9.84 28.39 7.66
C LEU A 266 -10.40 27.43 6.61
N PHE A 267 -11.72 27.37 6.48
CA PHE A 267 -12.38 26.64 5.42
C PHE A 267 -11.91 27.15 4.05
N GLN A 268 -11.96 28.45 3.77
CA GLN A 268 -11.52 29.02 2.49
C GLN A 268 -10.03 28.80 2.21
N LYS A 269 -9.20 28.80 3.26
CA LYS A 269 -7.77 28.51 3.16
C LYS A 269 -7.49 27.05 2.77
N TYR A 270 -8.28 26.11 3.28
CA TYR A 270 -8.04 24.67 3.14
C TYR A 270 -9.02 23.95 2.20
N ARG A 271 -10.03 24.63 1.66
CA ARG A 271 -11.04 24.03 0.77
C ARG A 271 -10.46 23.47 -0.53
N PHE A 272 -9.24 23.87 -0.88
CA PHE A 272 -8.50 23.38 -2.05
C PHE A 272 -7.18 22.71 -1.71
N THR A 273 -6.87 22.51 -0.43
CA THR A 273 -5.71 21.69 -0.06
C THR A 273 -6.07 20.22 -0.22
N PHE A 274 -6.05 19.79 -1.47
CA PHE A 274 -6.22 18.41 -1.91
C PHE A 274 -4.86 17.77 -2.19
#